data_AF-A0A6P6W625-F1
#
_entry.id   AF-A0A6P6W625-F1
#
_cell.length_a   1.000
_cell.length_b   1.000
_cell.length_c   1.000
_cell.angle_alpha   90.00
_cell.angle_beta   90.00
_cell.angle_gamma   90.00
#
_symmetry.space_group_name_H-M   'P 1'
#
loop_
_entity.id
_entity.type
_entity.pdbx_description
1 polymer ?
#
loop_
_entity_poly.entity_id
_entity_poly.type
_entity_poly.pdbx_seq_one_letter_code
_entity_poly.pdbx_strand_id
1 'polypeptide(L)'
;MVPPSLLAAEKEEAKAVLTLFLKKQGLSSALAARVINKSDAFVDHLVSQLHSVHKSRYLSPKLIFLDTAGRELTTLEIRDALIPYLETLLEEYGGILVDVVENFPNPPVKESIEANYQNPITEENLDTLVSPSNAILDSKKLKALARVSEISPAGKFPAHVCYLVELGMDLEAIREVIRKFPAFAYYSLDRKIKPLVEFLLDLGILKSDIPTIISKRPQLCGISLSENLIPTMTFLENLGVDKRQWAKVIYRFPALLTYSRSKLKGTVDFLYEVGLSAENVGKVLTRCPNIISYSVEDKLRPTVEYFSSLGIDVAHLLQRSPQTFGLSIEANLKPLTEFFLERGYSIEDVRTMISRYGALYTFSVAENLVPKWEFFLTMDYPKSELVKFPQYFGYSLEVRIKPRYAIVKEHGVRLLLNQVLSLSGPEFDKALRRKVKKKHNN
;
A
#
# COMPACT_ATOMS: atom_id res chain seq x y z
N MET A 1 10.75 40.81 29.52
CA MET A 1 11.45 39.52 29.43
C MET A 1 10.40 38.43 29.35
N VAL A 2 10.53 37.53 28.38
CA VAL A 2 9.59 36.41 28.18
C VAL A 2 9.79 35.37 29.31
N PRO A 3 8.73 34.83 29.94
CA PRO A 3 8.87 33.78 30.95
C PRO A 3 9.58 32.54 30.38
N PRO A 4 10.52 31.92 31.13
CA PRO A 4 11.26 30.73 30.66
C PRO A 4 10.37 29.54 30.28
N SER A 5 9.23 29.37 30.96
CA SER A 5 8.25 28.32 30.67
C SER A 5 7.54 28.54 29.33
N LEU A 6 7.22 29.79 29.02
CA LEU A 6 6.56 30.19 27.77
C LEU A 6 7.52 30.01 26.58
N LEU A 7 8.78 30.40 26.76
CA LEU A 7 9.83 30.20 25.76
C LEU A 7 10.08 28.71 25.46
N ALA A 8 10.02 27.85 26.48
CA ALA A 8 10.16 26.41 26.29
C ALA A 8 8.98 25.80 25.51
N ALA A 9 7.75 26.23 25.81
CA ALA A 9 6.55 25.79 25.09
C ALA A 9 6.58 26.23 23.61
N GLU A 10 6.98 27.48 23.34
CA GLU A 10 7.11 28.01 21.98
C GLU A 10 8.19 27.29 21.17
N LYS A 11 9.32 26.93 21.79
CA LYS A 11 10.36 26.11 21.15
C LYS A 11 9.85 24.72 20.78
N GLU A 12 9.12 24.06 21.67
CA GLU A 12 8.56 22.73 21.39
C GLU A 12 7.51 22.76 20.28
N GLU A 13 6.65 23.79 20.24
CA GLU A 13 5.68 23.95 19.15
C GLU A 13 6.36 24.33 17.83
N ALA A 14 7.37 25.21 17.84
CA ALA A 14 8.16 25.53 16.64
C ALA A 14 8.85 24.28 16.06
N LYS A 15 9.39 23.40 16.92
CA LYS A 15 9.93 22.09 16.52
C LYS A 15 8.85 21.21 15.89
N ALA A 16 7.64 21.18 16.45
CA ALA A 16 6.53 20.41 15.91
C ALA A 16 6.09 20.91 14.53
N VAL A 17 6.02 22.23 14.34
CA VAL A 17 5.70 22.87 13.05
C VAL A 17 6.77 22.55 12.00
N LEU A 18 8.05 22.74 12.31
CA LEU A 18 9.15 22.43 11.40
C LEU A 18 9.20 20.93 11.05
N THR A 19 8.95 20.04 12.04
CA THR A 19 8.87 18.59 11.82
C THR A 19 7.76 18.23 10.83
N LEU A 20 6.57 18.82 11.00
CA LEU A 20 5.43 18.56 10.13
C LEU A 20 5.67 19.10 8.72
N PHE A 21 6.28 20.28 8.62
CA PHE A 21 6.66 20.91 7.36
C PHE A 21 7.64 20.03 6.56
N LEU A 22 8.73 19.57 7.18
CA LEU A 22 9.71 18.70 6.53
C LEU A 22 9.10 17.36 6.08
N LYS A 23 8.20 16.77 6.89
CA LYS A 23 7.47 15.56 6.50
C LYS A 23 6.56 15.78 5.29
N LYS A 24 5.93 16.96 5.18
CA LYS A 24 5.10 17.34 4.02
C LYS A 24 5.93 17.43 2.74
N GLN A 25 7.21 17.79 2.85
CA GLN A 25 8.18 17.79 1.74
C GLN A 25 8.76 16.40 1.41
N GLY A 26 8.20 15.32 1.97
CA GLY A 26 8.60 13.95 1.66
C GLY A 26 9.73 13.39 2.52
N LEU A 27 10.21 14.11 3.53
CA LEU A 27 11.21 13.56 4.45
C LEU A 27 10.60 12.45 5.33
N SER A 28 11.36 11.35 5.47
CA SER A 28 10.98 10.29 6.39
C SER A 28 10.87 10.81 7.82
N SER A 29 10.00 10.20 8.63
CA SER A 29 9.82 10.63 10.02
C SER A 29 11.10 10.52 10.87
N ALA A 30 12.01 9.61 10.51
CA ALA A 30 13.30 9.47 11.16
C ALA A 30 14.29 10.58 10.75
N LEU A 31 14.29 10.96 9.47
CA LEU A 31 15.14 12.03 8.96
C LEU A 31 14.69 13.40 9.50
N ALA A 32 13.40 13.69 9.47
CA ALA A 32 12.86 14.93 10.06
C ALA A 32 13.22 15.07 11.54
N ALA A 33 13.09 14.00 12.34
CA ALA A 33 13.48 14.03 13.76
C ALA A 33 14.99 14.26 13.96
N ARG A 34 15.83 13.74 13.06
CA ARG A 34 17.29 13.92 13.10
C ARG A 34 17.69 15.37 12.81
N VAL A 35 17.08 15.98 11.79
CA VAL A 35 17.32 17.38 11.41
C VAL A 35 16.96 18.28 12.61
N ILE A 36 15.76 18.12 13.16
CA ILE A 36 15.27 18.92 14.29
C ILE A 36 16.19 18.86 15.52
N ASN A 37 16.73 17.68 15.85
CA ASN A 37 17.64 17.50 16.99
C ASN A 37 19.02 18.16 16.80
N LYS A 38 19.39 18.52 15.56
CA LYS A 38 20.63 19.21 15.24
C LYS A 38 20.44 20.71 14.98
N SER A 39 19.20 21.15 14.85
CA SER A 39 18.83 22.49 14.37
C SER A 39 18.40 23.44 15.48
N ASP A 40 18.95 23.31 16.70
CA ASP A 40 18.56 24.16 17.84
C ASP A 40 18.77 25.66 17.53
N ALA A 41 19.84 26.02 16.81
CA ALA A 41 20.09 27.41 16.38
C ALA A 41 19.02 27.92 15.39
N PHE A 42 18.51 27.05 14.52
CA PHE A 42 17.43 27.39 13.59
C PHE A 42 16.08 27.47 14.30
N VAL A 43 15.83 26.61 15.30
CA VAL A 43 14.63 26.67 16.15
C VAL A 43 14.61 27.98 16.94
N ASP A 44 15.75 28.42 17.47
CA ASP A 44 15.86 29.72 18.15
C ASP A 44 15.62 30.90 17.21
N HIS A 45 16.01 30.77 15.94
CA HIS A 45 15.66 31.74 14.90
C HIS A 45 14.15 31.74 14.59
N LEU A 46 13.49 30.58 14.50
CA LEU A 46 12.03 30.50 14.31
C LEU A 46 11.27 31.15 15.46
N VAL A 47 11.72 30.95 16.71
CA VAL A 47 11.13 31.63 17.87
C VAL A 47 11.37 33.14 17.80
N SER A 48 12.53 33.59 17.31
CA SER A 48 12.79 35.02 17.08
C SER A 48 11.88 35.62 16.00
N GLN A 49 11.57 34.86 14.93
CA GLN A 49 10.58 35.24 13.93
C GLN A 49 9.17 35.34 14.53
N LEU A 50 8.78 34.36 15.35
CA LEU A 50 7.49 34.36 16.06
C LEU A 50 7.33 35.61 16.96
N HIS A 51 8.39 35.98 17.68
CA HIS A 51 8.41 37.19 18.53
C HIS A 51 8.36 38.49 17.72
N SER A 52 8.92 38.50 16.51
CA SER A 52 8.83 39.62 15.57
C SER A 52 7.40 39.81 15.04
N VAL A 53 6.74 38.72 14.62
CA VAL A 53 5.36 38.73 14.09
C VAL A 53 4.36 39.14 15.18
N HIS A 54 4.54 38.68 16.41
CA HIS A 54 3.65 38.98 17.53
C HIS A 54 4.24 39.99 18.52
N LYS A 55 4.98 40.99 18.04
CA LYS A 55 5.71 41.97 18.85
C LYS A 55 4.86 42.62 19.95
N SER A 56 3.59 42.92 19.67
CA SER A 56 2.65 43.53 20.63
C SER A 56 2.33 42.65 21.85
N ARG A 57 2.54 41.33 21.75
CA ARG A 57 2.28 40.36 22.84
C ARG A 57 3.43 40.27 23.85
N TYR A 58 4.62 40.74 23.48
CA TYR A 58 5.83 40.65 24.31
C TYR A 58 6.27 42.02 24.88
N LEU A 59 5.49 43.08 24.61
CA LEU A 59 5.70 44.42 25.18
C LEU A 59 5.09 44.53 26.59
N SER A 60 5.67 45.38 27.44
CA SER A 60 5.30 45.45 28.87
C SER A 60 3.84 45.90 29.10
N PRO A 61 3.18 45.46 30.20
CA PRO A 61 1.75 45.71 30.45
C PRO A 61 1.32 47.18 30.60
N LYS A 62 2.27 48.12 30.69
CA LYS A 62 1.99 49.54 30.96
C LYS A 62 1.49 50.34 29.75
N LEU A 63 1.45 49.75 28.55
CA LEU A 63 1.18 50.51 27.31
C LEU A 63 -0.03 50.03 26.48
N ILE A 64 -0.76 48.99 26.88
CA ILE A 64 -1.87 48.45 26.08
C ILE A 64 -3.05 48.05 26.98
N PHE A 65 -4.20 48.70 26.79
CA PHE A 65 -5.47 48.40 27.46
C PHE A 65 -6.17 47.16 26.88
N LEU A 66 -5.46 46.03 26.74
CA LEU A 66 -6.05 44.78 26.25
C LEU A 66 -5.58 43.59 27.10
N ASP A 67 -6.57 42.78 27.52
CA ASP A 67 -6.49 41.56 28.35
C ASP A 67 -5.79 40.37 27.65
N THR A 68 -4.83 40.65 26.78
CA THR A 68 -4.19 39.67 25.88
C THR A 68 -2.67 39.60 26.02
N ALA A 69 -2.08 40.48 26.84
CA ALA A 69 -0.65 40.48 27.14
C ALA A 69 -0.32 39.34 28.12
N GLY A 70 0.56 38.42 27.71
CA GLY A 70 1.03 37.32 28.56
C GLY A 70 0.29 35.99 28.44
N ARG A 71 -0.68 35.85 27.53
CA ARG A 71 -1.27 34.55 27.17
C ARG A 71 -0.37 33.81 26.17
N GLU A 72 -0.21 32.50 26.36
CA GLU A 72 0.46 31.60 25.40
C GLU A 72 -0.20 31.67 24.02
N LEU A 73 0.63 31.73 22.96
CA LEU A 73 0.15 31.62 21.59
C LEU A 73 -0.45 30.22 21.38
N THR A 74 -1.57 30.17 20.68
CA THR A 74 -2.16 28.90 20.27
C THR A 74 -1.32 28.22 19.21
N THR A 75 -1.39 26.89 19.13
CA THR A 75 -0.76 26.10 18.06
C THR A 75 -1.13 26.62 16.65
N LEU A 76 -2.33 27.18 16.46
CA LEU A 76 -2.76 27.74 15.18
C LEU A 76 -2.03 29.06 14.86
N GLU A 77 -1.95 29.97 15.83
CA GLU A 77 -1.21 31.24 15.68
C GLU A 77 0.28 31.02 15.37
N ILE A 78 0.90 30.03 16.02
CA ILE A 78 2.31 29.67 15.78
C ILE A 78 2.49 29.10 14.36
N ARG A 79 1.54 28.27 13.88
CA ARG A 79 1.58 27.72 12.52
C ARG A 79 1.43 28.80 11.46
N ASP A 80 0.44 29.67 11.63
CA ASP A 80 0.14 30.74 10.67
C ASP A 80 1.29 31.74 10.56
N ALA A 81 2.05 31.94 11.64
CA ALA A 81 3.24 32.79 11.64
C ALA A 81 4.47 32.14 10.99
N LEU A 82 4.68 30.82 11.17
CA LEU A 82 5.92 30.15 10.76
C LEU A 82 5.86 29.47 9.39
N ILE A 83 4.70 28.98 8.95
CA ILE A 83 4.57 28.27 7.67
C ILE A 83 4.97 29.13 6.47
N PRO A 84 4.51 30.40 6.33
CA PRO A 84 4.88 31.23 5.19
C PRO A 84 6.40 31.45 5.08
N TYR A 85 7.09 31.63 6.22
CA TYR A 85 8.54 31.78 6.26
C TYR A 85 9.26 30.50 5.78
N LEU A 86 8.78 29.32 6.20
CA LEU A 86 9.34 28.04 5.78
C LEU A 86 9.09 27.76 4.29
N GLU A 87 7.96 28.20 3.74
CA GLU A 87 7.65 28.13 2.31
C GLU A 87 8.59 29.03 1.48
N THR A 88 8.86 30.26 1.92
CA THR A 88 9.85 31.14 1.28
C THR A 88 11.26 30.53 1.30
N LEU A 89 11.65 29.92 2.42
CA LEU A 89 12.95 29.27 2.54
C LEU A 89 13.07 28.03 1.62
N LEU A 90 11.97 27.29 1.45
CA LEU A 90 11.90 26.18 0.51
C LEU A 90 12.02 26.65 -0.95
N GLU A 91 11.42 27.78 -1.30
CA GLU A 91 11.57 28.37 -2.65
C GLU A 91 13.02 28.81 -2.93
N GLU A 92 13.70 29.36 -1.93
CA GLU A 92 15.08 29.87 -2.06
C GLU A 92 16.13 28.74 -2.16
N TYR A 93 15.98 27.70 -1.34
CA TYR A 93 16.99 26.65 -1.15
C TYR A 93 16.60 25.28 -1.74
N GLY A 94 15.33 25.04 -2.06
CA GLY A 94 14.86 23.81 -2.72
C GLY A 94 15.39 22.53 -2.07
N GLY A 95 16.11 21.71 -2.84
CA GLY A 95 16.64 20.43 -2.39
C GLY A 95 17.71 20.48 -1.29
N ILE A 96 18.32 21.64 -1.03
CA ILE A 96 19.33 21.82 0.04
C ILE A 96 18.75 22.45 1.31
N LEU A 97 17.42 22.64 1.39
CA LEU A 97 16.75 23.19 2.58
C LEU A 97 17.12 22.44 3.86
N VAL A 98 17.30 21.12 3.78
CA VAL A 98 17.68 20.29 4.92
C VAL A 98 19.06 20.66 5.44
N ASP A 99 20.02 20.88 4.55
CA ASP A 99 21.39 21.27 4.90
C ASP A 99 21.46 22.71 5.44
N VAL A 100 20.58 23.59 4.94
CA VAL A 100 20.43 24.97 5.44
C VAL A 100 19.88 24.98 6.86
N VAL A 101 18.89 24.12 7.14
CA VAL A 101 18.29 23.97 8.47
C VAL A 101 19.26 23.30 9.45
N GLU A 102 20.05 22.31 9.02
CA GLU A 102 21.05 21.63 9.87
C GLU A 102 22.30 22.51 10.16
N ASN A 103 22.69 23.42 9.26
CA ASN A 103 23.93 24.21 9.38
C ASN A 103 23.71 25.71 9.67
N PHE A 104 22.49 26.13 9.99
CA PHE A 104 22.19 27.52 10.36
C PHE A 104 23.06 28.00 11.54
N PRO A 105 23.70 29.18 11.49
CA PRO A 105 23.50 30.30 10.54
C PRO A 105 24.43 30.30 9.31
N ASN A 106 25.25 29.27 9.11
CA ASN A 106 26.26 29.20 8.04
C ASN A 106 25.88 28.14 6.99
N PRO A 107 24.86 28.37 6.14
CA PRO A 107 24.45 27.41 5.13
C PRO A 107 25.51 27.23 4.02
N PRO A 108 25.62 26.04 3.41
CA PRO A 108 26.52 25.82 2.28
C PRO A 108 26.12 26.67 1.07
N VAL A 109 27.10 27.31 0.42
CA VAL A 109 26.88 28.22 -0.73
C VAL A 109 26.52 27.42 -1.99
N LYS A 110 25.50 27.89 -2.72
CA LYS A 110 24.80 27.23 -3.84
C LYS A 110 25.66 26.91 -5.09
N GLU A 111 26.94 27.30 -5.14
CA GLU A 111 27.78 27.27 -6.36
C GLU A 111 28.80 26.11 -6.47
N SER A 112 28.85 25.11 -5.57
CA SER A 112 29.96 24.14 -5.54
C SER A 112 29.64 22.66 -5.78
N ILE A 113 28.48 22.30 -6.34
CA ILE A 113 28.09 20.87 -6.52
C ILE A 113 28.12 20.38 -7.98
N GLU A 114 28.25 21.25 -8.99
CA GLU A 114 28.31 20.79 -10.40
C GLU A 114 29.66 20.17 -10.83
N ALA A 115 30.69 20.13 -9.98
CA ALA A 115 32.04 19.67 -10.38
C ALA A 115 32.43 18.24 -9.95
N ASN A 116 31.62 17.51 -9.18
CA ASN A 116 32.06 16.23 -8.58
C ASN A 116 31.27 14.97 -9.01
N TYR A 117 30.76 14.94 -10.23
CA TYR A 117 30.30 13.70 -10.89
C TYR A 117 31.28 13.24 -11.97
N GLN A 118 32.53 13.01 -11.60
CA GLN A 118 33.49 12.29 -12.44
C GLN A 118 34.57 11.67 -11.55
N ASN A 119 34.26 10.49 -11.00
CA ASN A 119 35.15 9.31 -11.06
C ASN A 119 34.50 8.11 -10.36
N PRO A 120 34.63 6.89 -10.91
CA PRO A 120 34.03 5.68 -10.36
C PRO A 120 34.88 5.17 -9.19
N ILE A 121 34.26 4.95 -8.02
CA ILE A 121 34.95 4.31 -6.89
C ILE A 121 34.67 2.81 -6.94
N THR A 122 35.75 2.08 -7.17
CA THR A 122 35.94 0.63 -7.13
C THR A 122 35.69 0.06 -5.74
N GLU A 123 35.35 -1.23 -5.71
CA GLU A 123 35.26 -2.07 -4.51
C GLU A 123 36.57 -2.05 -3.72
N GLU A 124 36.70 -1.14 -2.75
CA GLU A 124 37.63 -1.25 -1.63
C GLU A 124 37.29 -0.14 -0.62
N ASN A 125 37.13 -0.50 0.65
CA ASN A 125 36.64 0.32 1.78
C ASN A 125 35.12 0.27 2.03
N LEU A 126 34.57 -0.94 1.99
CA LEU A 126 33.37 -1.30 2.74
C LEU A 126 33.79 -1.70 4.16
N ASP A 127 34.24 -0.76 4.98
CA ASP A 127 34.24 -0.93 6.44
C ASP A 127 34.41 0.44 7.10
N THR A 128 33.60 0.69 8.12
CA THR A 128 33.54 1.92 8.95
C THR A 128 32.86 3.14 8.34
N LEU A 129 31.52 3.21 8.43
CA LEU A 129 30.75 4.46 8.67
C LEU A 129 29.27 4.12 8.97
N VAL A 130 29.00 3.50 10.13
CA VAL A 130 27.64 3.25 10.61
C VAL A 130 27.07 4.51 11.25
N SER A 131 26.02 5.08 10.66
CA SER A 131 25.30 6.25 11.19
C SER A 131 24.54 5.92 12.51
N PRO A 132 24.56 6.81 13.52
CA PRO A 132 24.00 6.52 14.87
C PRO A 132 22.47 6.33 14.91
N SER A 133 21.72 6.80 13.90
CA SER A 133 20.25 6.63 13.84
C SER A 133 19.83 5.21 13.43
N ASN A 134 20.59 4.59 12.51
CA ASN A 134 20.44 3.16 12.21
C ASN A 134 20.90 2.34 13.42
N ALA A 135 22.02 2.71 14.07
CA ALA A 135 22.50 2.01 15.26
C ALA A 135 21.48 1.98 16.43
N ILE A 136 20.67 3.04 16.65
CA ILE A 136 19.63 3.05 17.70
C ILE A 136 18.41 2.20 17.29
N LEU A 137 17.96 2.29 16.03
CA LEU A 137 16.85 1.46 15.53
C LEU A 137 17.25 -0.01 15.50
N ASP A 138 18.48 -0.30 15.10
CA ASP A 138 19.08 -1.62 15.10
C ASP A 138 19.32 -2.10 16.53
N SER A 139 19.71 -1.23 17.48
CA SER A 139 19.77 -1.59 18.90
C SER A 139 18.41 -1.99 19.47
N LYS A 140 17.33 -1.26 19.14
CA LYS A 140 15.96 -1.63 19.57
C LYS A 140 15.50 -2.94 18.93
N LYS A 141 15.78 -3.15 17.63
CA LYS A 141 15.50 -4.40 16.93
C LYS A 141 16.29 -5.57 17.51
N LEU A 142 17.58 -5.40 17.76
CA LEU A 142 18.47 -6.39 18.36
C LEU A 142 18.00 -6.76 19.77
N LYS A 143 17.62 -5.77 20.60
CA LYS A 143 17.03 -6.01 21.94
C LYS A 143 15.70 -6.77 21.86
N ALA A 144 14.83 -6.42 20.90
CA ALA A 144 13.57 -7.12 20.70
C ALA A 144 13.78 -8.58 20.23
N LEU A 145 14.76 -8.82 19.36
CA LEU A 145 15.14 -10.16 18.90
C LEU A 145 15.82 -10.99 19.99
N ALA A 146 16.68 -10.37 20.80
CA ALA A 146 17.32 -11.00 21.95
C ALA A 146 16.26 -11.49 22.93
N ARG A 147 15.27 -10.65 23.29
CA ARG A 147 14.17 -11.01 24.19
C ARG A 147 13.38 -12.26 23.77
N VAL A 148 13.24 -12.49 22.47
CA VAL A 148 12.51 -13.66 21.94
C VAL A 148 13.41 -14.89 21.79
N SER A 149 14.72 -14.67 21.69
CA SER A 149 15.73 -15.73 21.67
C SER A 149 16.25 -16.08 23.07
N GLU A 150 15.94 -15.26 24.08
CA GLU A 150 16.28 -15.49 25.49
C GLU A 150 15.55 -16.72 26.01
N ILE A 151 16.33 -17.77 26.22
CA ILE A 151 15.89 -18.98 26.87
C ILE A 151 15.99 -18.72 28.38
N SER A 152 14.87 -18.89 29.10
CA SER A 152 14.88 -18.79 30.57
C SER A 152 15.89 -19.76 31.18
N PRO A 153 16.32 -19.55 32.45
CA PRO A 153 17.21 -20.48 33.15
C PRO A 153 16.68 -21.94 33.18
N ALA A 154 15.38 -22.13 32.98
CA ALA A 154 14.70 -23.41 32.87
C ALA A 154 14.65 -24.00 31.44
N GLY A 155 15.40 -23.45 30.48
CA GLY A 155 15.47 -23.97 29.12
C GLY A 155 14.25 -23.66 28.22
N LYS A 156 13.33 -22.80 28.66
CA LYS A 156 12.08 -22.48 27.93
C LYS A 156 12.06 -21.06 27.35
N PHE A 157 11.53 -20.93 26.14
CA PHE A 157 11.24 -19.63 25.51
C PHE A 157 10.18 -18.83 26.29
N PRO A 158 10.09 -17.50 26.08
CA PRO A 158 9.02 -16.70 26.68
C PRO A 158 7.62 -17.26 26.34
N ALA A 159 6.66 -17.12 27.26
CA ALA A 159 5.34 -17.72 27.13
C ALA A 159 4.61 -17.34 25.82
N HIS A 160 4.74 -16.08 25.38
CA HIS A 160 4.15 -15.63 24.12
C HIS A 160 4.78 -16.32 22.89
N VAL A 161 6.07 -16.62 22.93
CA VAL A 161 6.77 -17.35 21.86
C VAL A 161 6.30 -18.80 21.83
N CYS A 162 6.23 -19.46 22.99
CA CYS A 162 5.71 -20.84 23.08
C CYS A 162 4.29 -20.93 22.51
N TYR A 163 3.42 -19.99 22.87
CA TYR A 163 2.05 -19.96 22.34
C TYR A 163 1.99 -19.75 20.82
N LEU A 164 2.81 -18.86 20.26
CA LEU A 164 2.88 -18.67 18.80
C LEU A 164 3.39 -19.93 18.09
N VAL A 165 4.34 -20.67 18.71
CA VAL A 165 4.78 -21.98 18.22
C VAL A 165 3.66 -23.02 18.26
N GLU A 166 2.87 -23.06 19.32
CA GLU A 166 1.67 -23.92 19.43
C GLU A 166 0.56 -23.55 18.42
N LEU A 167 0.54 -22.30 17.94
CA LEU A 167 -0.32 -21.87 16.83
C LEU A 167 0.23 -22.24 15.45
N GLY A 168 1.46 -22.76 15.37
CA GLY A 168 2.10 -23.17 14.12
C GLY A 168 3.06 -22.15 13.52
N MET A 169 3.50 -21.13 14.26
CA MET A 169 4.59 -20.24 13.83
C MET A 169 5.94 -20.81 14.22
N ASP A 170 6.84 -21.04 13.26
CA ASP A 170 8.23 -21.34 13.61
C ASP A 170 8.96 -20.09 14.19
N LEU A 171 10.11 -20.34 14.82
CA LEU A 171 10.89 -19.28 15.47
C LEU A 171 11.39 -18.22 14.47
N GLU A 172 11.66 -18.57 13.22
CA GLU A 172 12.16 -17.62 12.23
C GLU A 172 11.05 -16.71 11.73
N ALA A 173 9.84 -17.24 11.54
CA ALA A 173 8.64 -16.47 11.25
C ALA A 173 8.36 -15.45 12.37
N ILE A 174 8.49 -15.85 13.64
CA ILE A 174 8.34 -14.93 14.78
C ILE A 174 9.40 -13.83 14.75
N ARG A 175 10.66 -14.18 14.48
CA ARG A 175 11.75 -13.19 14.34
C ARG A 175 11.50 -12.23 13.19
N GLU A 176 11.03 -12.71 12.04
CA GLU A 176 10.65 -11.88 10.90
C GLU A 176 9.57 -10.86 11.25
N VAL A 177 8.56 -11.27 12.02
CA VAL A 177 7.54 -10.36 12.53
C VAL A 177 8.16 -9.27 13.41
N ILE A 178 9.09 -9.63 14.29
CA ILE A 178 9.77 -8.67 15.17
C ILE A 178 10.71 -7.75 14.40
N ARG A 179 11.42 -8.24 13.37
CA ARG A 179 12.24 -7.42 12.48
C ARG A 179 11.40 -6.34 11.80
N LYS A 180 10.20 -6.71 11.32
CA LYS A 180 9.23 -5.78 10.69
C LYS A 180 8.53 -4.89 11.70
N PHE A 181 8.27 -5.38 12.91
CA PHE A 181 7.55 -4.66 13.96
C PHE A 181 8.08 -4.99 15.36
N PRO A 182 9.16 -4.31 15.82
CA PRO A 182 9.86 -4.66 17.07
C PRO A 182 9.01 -4.59 18.33
N ALA A 183 7.98 -3.74 18.34
CA ALA A 183 7.04 -3.62 19.45
C ALA A 183 6.30 -4.94 19.76
N PHE A 184 6.18 -5.85 18.79
CA PHE A 184 5.54 -7.14 18.97
C PHE A 184 6.20 -8.01 20.05
N ALA A 185 7.53 -7.93 20.19
CA ALA A 185 8.29 -8.68 21.21
C ALA A 185 7.88 -8.32 22.66
N TYR A 186 7.21 -7.18 22.84
CA TYR A 186 6.78 -6.65 24.12
C TYR A 186 5.27 -6.85 24.36
N TYR A 187 4.56 -7.51 23.44
CA TYR A 187 3.13 -7.73 23.61
C TYR A 187 2.87 -8.80 24.65
N SER A 188 1.95 -8.49 25.57
CA SER A 188 1.49 -9.45 26.58
C SER A 188 0.71 -10.58 25.90
N LEU A 189 1.04 -11.82 26.27
CA LEU A 189 0.29 -12.98 25.81
C LEU A 189 -1.19 -12.85 26.17
N ASP A 190 -1.50 -12.66 27.46
CA ASP A 190 -2.88 -12.72 27.96
C ASP A 190 -3.68 -11.45 27.70
N ARG A 191 -3.03 -10.28 27.54
CA ARG A 191 -3.74 -9.00 27.32
C ARG A 191 -3.84 -8.57 25.86
N LYS A 192 -3.01 -9.11 24.96
CA LYS A 192 -2.91 -8.65 23.57
C LYS A 192 -3.03 -9.79 22.56
N ILE A 193 -2.19 -10.81 22.69
CA ILE A 193 -2.10 -11.88 21.68
C ILE A 193 -3.30 -12.83 21.79
N LYS A 194 -3.55 -13.44 22.96
CA LYS A 194 -4.66 -14.38 23.17
C LYS A 194 -6.03 -13.76 22.86
N PRO A 195 -6.37 -12.55 23.33
CA PRO A 195 -7.68 -11.96 23.03
C PRO A 195 -7.92 -11.79 21.52
N LEU A 196 -6.90 -11.37 20.76
CA LEU A 196 -7.04 -11.30 19.30
C LEU A 196 -7.22 -12.69 18.70
N VAL A 197 -6.43 -13.68 19.14
CA VAL A 197 -6.51 -15.05 18.61
C VAL A 197 -7.89 -15.67 18.85
N GLU A 198 -8.41 -15.55 20.06
CA GLU A 198 -9.77 -15.99 20.43
C GLU A 198 -10.82 -15.29 19.56
N PHE A 199 -10.73 -13.97 19.44
CA PHE A 199 -11.62 -13.20 18.56
C PHE A 199 -11.57 -13.66 17.09
N LEU A 200 -10.39 -13.95 16.55
CA LEU A 200 -10.26 -14.46 15.18
C LEU A 200 -10.89 -15.85 15.03
N LEU A 201 -10.73 -16.73 16.03
CA LEU A 201 -11.38 -18.04 16.06
C LEU A 201 -12.90 -17.92 16.10
N ASP A 202 -13.44 -17.00 16.92
CA ASP A 202 -14.88 -16.73 17.02
C ASP A 202 -15.47 -16.20 15.71
N LEU A 203 -14.68 -15.48 14.91
CA LEU A 203 -15.05 -15.06 13.56
C LEU A 203 -15.02 -16.20 12.51
N GLY A 204 -14.61 -17.40 12.91
CA GLY A 204 -14.52 -18.57 12.04
C GLY A 204 -13.23 -18.67 11.23
N ILE A 205 -12.17 -17.97 11.63
CA ILE A 205 -10.84 -18.14 11.02
C ILE A 205 -10.24 -19.45 11.51
N LEU A 206 -9.69 -20.25 10.59
CA LEU A 206 -9.04 -21.50 10.95
C LEU A 206 -7.78 -21.23 11.78
N LYS A 207 -7.54 -22.05 12.81
CA LYS A 207 -6.34 -21.95 13.66
C LYS A 207 -5.04 -21.91 12.83
N SER A 208 -4.98 -22.67 11.73
CA SER A 208 -3.86 -22.71 10.78
C SER A 208 -3.60 -21.40 10.04
N ASP A 209 -4.59 -20.53 9.91
CA ASP A 209 -4.51 -19.27 9.16
C ASP A 209 -4.08 -18.09 10.03
N ILE A 210 -4.20 -18.20 11.36
CA ILE A 210 -3.86 -17.17 12.34
C ILE A 210 -2.38 -16.75 12.26
N PRO A 211 -1.40 -17.68 12.16
CA PRO A 211 0.00 -17.35 11.88
C PRO A 211 0.19 -16.37 10.72
N THR A 212 -0.54 -16.59 9.62
CA THR A 212 -0.45 -15.75 8.41
C THR A 212 -0.98 -14.34 8.66
N ILE A 213 -2.08 -14.22 9.43
CA ILE A 213 -2.68 -12.94 9.78
C ILE A 213 -1.77 -12.12 10.69
N ILE A 214 -1.26 -12.73 11.76
CA ILE A 214 -0.32 -12.10 12.69
C ILE A 214 0.95 -11.68 11.94
N SER A 215 1.46 -12.54 11.05
CA SER A 215 2.65 -12.24 10.26
C SER A 215 2.48 -11.04 9.32
N LYS A 216 1.30 -10.92 8.70
CA LYS A 216 0.98 -9.80 7.80
C LYS A 216 0.71 -8.49 8.54
N ARG A 217 0.20 -8.55 9.77
CA ARG A 217 -0.25 -7.36 10.53
C ARG A 217 -0.18 -7.58 12.05
N PRO A 218 1.01 -7.62 12.65
CA PRO A 218 1.16 -7.82 14.10
C PRO A 218 0.55 -6.68 14.94
N GLN A 219 0.36 -5.50 14.34
CA GLN A 219 -0.30 -4.35 14.96
C GLN A 219 -1.72 -4.66 15.44
N LEU A 220 -2.42 -5.62 14.84
CA LEU A 220 -3.78 -6.01 15.27
C LEU A 220 -3.81 -6.44 16.73
N CYS A 221 -2.76 -7.10 17.23
CA CYS A 221 -2.69 -7.52 18.63
C CYS A 221 -2.62 -6.32 19.60
N GLY A 222 -2.20 -5.15 19.10
CA GLY A 222 -2.07 -3.93 19.90
C GLY A 222 -3.32 -3.05 19.89
N ILE A 223 -4.30 -3.34 19.04
CA ILE A 223 -5.50 -2.53 18.85
C ILE A 223 -6.63 -3.09 19.74
N SER A 224 -7.36 -2.19 20.40
CA SER A 224 -8.51 -2.59 21.24
C SER A 224 -9.61 -3.25 20.39
N LEU A 225 -10.08 -4.41 20.85
CA LEU A 225 -11.20 -5.10 20.22
C LEU A 225 -12.49 -4.30 20.35
N SER A 226 -12.84 -3.87 21.57
CA SER A 226 -14.09 -3.16 21.87
C SER A 226 -14.12 -1.74 21.34
N GLU A 227 -13.02 -1.01 21.46
CA GLU A 227 -12.98 0.42 21.14
C GLU A 227 -12.64 0.68 19.68
N ASN A 228 -12.13 -0.31 18.94
CA ASN A 228 -11.62 -0.06 17.60
C ASN A 228 -11.92 -1.17 16.58
N LEU A 229 -11.48 -2.41 16.76
CA LEU A 229 -11.67 -3.44 15.72
C LEU A 229 -13.15 -3.72 15.46
N ILE A 230 -13.93 -4.00 16.51
CA ILE A 230 -15.38 -4.28 16.39
C ILE A 230 -16.12 -3.05 15.83
N PRO A 231 -15.94 -1.81 16.35
CA PRO A 231 -16.56 -0.64 15.76
C PRO A 231 -16.18 -0.38 14.29
N THR A 232 -14.94 -0.71 13.88
CA THR A 232 -14.50 -0.61 12.48
C THR A 232 -15.18 -1.67 11.61
N MET A 233 -15.36 -2.88 12.13
CA MET A 233 -16.14 -3.93 11.46
C MET A 233 -17.60 -3.52 11.32
N THR A 234 -18.26 -3.05 12.38
CA THR A 234 -19.64 -2.55 12.31
C THR A 234 -19.78 -1.41 11.30
N PHE A 235 -18.81 -0.50 11.24
CA PHE A 235 -18.80 0.55 10.22
C PHE A 235 -18.75 -0.03 8.81
N LEU A 236 -17.89 -1.02 8.55
CA LEU A 236 -17.79 -1.68 7.25
C LEU A 236 -19.01 -2.53 6.90
N GLU A 237 -19.66 -3.14 7.89
CA GLU A 237 -20.95 -3.84 7.73
C GLU A 237 -22.05 -2.87 7.27
N ASN A 238 -22.10 -1.67 7.85
CA ASN A 238 -23.02 -0.60 7.41
C ASN A 238 -22.74 -0.11 5.99
N LEU A 239 -21.54 -0.37 5.47
CA LEU A 239 -21.14 -0.08 4.08
C LEU A 239 -21.35 -1.28 3.15
N GLY A 240 -22.00 -2.36 3.63
CA GLY A 240 -22.38 -3.51 2.84
C GLY A 240 -21.41 -4.69 2.89
N VAL A 241 -20.36 -4.66 3.71
CA VAL A 241 -19.51 -5.85 3.93
C VAL A 241 -20.33 -6.92 4.66
N ASP A 242 -20.40 -8.12 4.08
CA ASP A 242 -21.12 -9.23 4.68
C ASP A 242 -20.39 -9.73 5.94
N LYS A 243 -21.07 -9.67 7.09
CA LYS A 243 -20.60 -10.16 8.39
C LYS A 243 -20.11 -11.61 8.33
N ARG A 244 -20.72 -12.44 7.47
CA ARG A 244 -20.33 -13.86 7.30
C ARG A 244 -19.00 -14.02 6.56
N GLN A 245 -18.48 -12.97 5.93
CA GLN A 245 -17.25 -12.99 5.15
C GLN A 245 -16.04 -12.45 5.91
N TRP A 246 -16.18 -12.04 7.19
CA TRP A 246 -15.08 -11.45 7.95
C TRP A 246 -13.82 -12.30 8.00
N ALA A 247 -13.95 -13.61 8.22
CA ALA A 247 -12.80 -14.53 8.20
C ALA A 247 -11.99 -14.40 6.90
N LYS A 248 -12.69 -14.40 5.75
CA LYS A 248 -12.10 -14.28 4.41
C LYS A 248 -11.50 -12.91 4.15
N VAL A 249 -12.16 -11.84 4.60
CA VAL A 249 -11.70 -10.45 4.43
C VAL A 249 -10.43 -10.21 5.24
N ILE A 250 -10.43 -10.57 6.52
CA ILE A 250 -9.29 -10.41 7.43
C ILE A 250 -8.11 -11.25 6.94
N TYR A 251 -8.33 -12.52 6.56
CA TYR A 251 -7.26 -13.36 6.02
C TYR A 251 -6.56 -12.75 4.79
N ARG A 252 -7.35 -12.16 3.88
CA ARG A 252 -6.83 -11.51 2.68
C ARG A 252 -6.06 -10.24 2.99
N PHE A 253 -6.65 -9.35 3.79
CA PHE A 253 -6.05 -8.05 4.07
C PHE A 253 -6.32 -7.60 5.52
N PRO A 254 -5.54 -8.12 6.49
CA PRO A 254 -5.75 -7.79 7.90
C PRO A 254 -5.56 -6.31 8.22
N ALA A 255 -4.77 -5.61 7.40
CA ALA A 255 -4.53 -4.17 7.54
C ALA A 255 -5.81 -3.33 7.37
N LEU A 256 -6.89 -3.89 6.78
CA LEU A 256 -8.17 -3.21 6.64
C LEU A 256 -8.66 -2.60 7.96
N LEU A 257 -8.52 -3.33 9.06
CA LEU A 257 -8.99 -2.92 10.38
C LEU A 257 -8.03 -1.93 11.09
N THR A 258 -6.96 -1.52 10.42
CA THR A 258 -5.97 -0.56 10.98
C THR A 258 -6.07 0.83 10.35
N TYR A 259 -6.89 0.99 9.31
CA TYR A 259 -7.10 2.28 8.66
C TYR A 259 -8.05 3.16 9.47
N SER A 260 -7.85 4.49 9.39
CA SER A 260 -8.76 5.44 10.00
C SER A 260 -10.15 5.40 9.32
N ARG A 261 -11.19 5.76 10.07
CA ARG A 261 -12.55 5.92 9.52
C ARG A 261 -12.59 6.90 8.35
N SER A 262 -11.80 7.98 8.41
CA SER A 262 -11.70 8.96 7.32
C SER A 262 -11.14 8.33 6.03
N LYS A 263 -10.11 7.50 6.12
CA LYS A 263 -9.53 6.82 4.95
C LYS A 263 -10.50 5.81 4.35
N LEU A 264 -11.18 5.03 5.20
CA LEU A 264 -12.20 4.07 4.77
C LEU A 264 -13.35 4.80 4.06
N LYS A 265 -13.90 5.83 4.70
CA LYS A 265 -15.00 6.61 4.15
C LYS A 265 -14.62 7.28 2.82
N GLY A 266 -13.46 7.95 2.76
CA GLY A 266 -13.03 8.63 1.53
C GLY A 266 -12.87 7.68 0.33
N THR A 267 -12.39 6.45 0.58
CA THR A 267 -12.32 5.44 -0.51
C THR A 267 -13.71 4.95 -0.91
N VAL A 268 -14.61 4.77 0.04
CA VAL A 268 -15.99 4.31 -0.23
C VAL A 268 -16.81 5.37 -0.93
N ASP A 269 -16.70 6.64 -0.51
CA ASP A 269 -17.33 7.79 -1.17
C ASP A 269 -16.88 7.87 -2.64
N PHE A 270 -15.58 7.67 -2.90
CA PHE A 270 -15.06 7.60 -4.26
C PHE A 270 -15.65 6.42 -5.07
N LEU A 271 -15.82 5.23 -4.46
CA LEU A 271 -16.47 4.12 -5.16
C LEU A 271 -17.93 4.43 -5.51
N TYR A 272 -18.64 5.19 -4.67
CA TYR A 272 -19.97 5.70 -4.98
C TYR A 272 -19.94 6.74 -6.11
N GLU A 273 -18.97 7.65 -6.09
CA GLU A 273 -18.73 8.65 -7.15
C GLU A 273 -18.54 7.99 -8.52
N VAL A 274 -17.82 6.87 -8.58
CA VAL A 274 -17.61 6.08 -9.81
C VAL A 274 -18.90 5.36 -10.27
N GLY A 275 -19.93 5.29 -9.43
CA GLY A 275 -21.25 4.74 -9.79
C GLY A 275 -21.54 3.34 -9.25
N LEU A 276 -20.79 2.84 -8.26
CA LEU A 276 -21.14 1.56 -7.61
C LEU A 276 -22.34 1.75 -6.68
N SER A 277 -23.24 0.76 -6.64
CA SER A 277 -24.26 0.66 -5.59
C SER A 277 -23.63 0.23 -4.25
N ALA A 278 -24.33 0.49 -3.13
CA ALA A 278 -23.88 0.03 -1.80
C ALA A 278 -23.63 -1.48 -1.74
N GLU A 279 -24.49 -2.27 -2.37
CA GLU A 279 -24.30 -3.72 -2.49
C GLU A 279 -23.01 -4.07 -3.25
N ASN A 280 -22.69 -3.35 -4.33
CA ASN A 280 -21.48 -3.59 -5.11
C ASN A 280 -20.22 -3.13 -4.40
N VAL A 281 -20.26 -2.03 -3.65
CA VAL A 281 -19.17 -1.61 -2.77
C VAL A 281 -18.85 -2.71 -1.76
N GLY A 282 -19.87 -3.23 -1.07
CA GLY A 282 -19.72 -4.36 -0.14
C GLY A 282 -19.05 -5.58 -0.77
N LYS A 283 -19.48 -5.97 -1.99
CA LYS A 283 -18.86 -7.06 -2.77
C LYS A 283 -17.40 -6.78 -3.13
N VAL A 284 -17.08 -5.54 -3.52
CA VAL A 284 -15.70 -5.12 -3.85
C VAL A 284 -14.81 -5.19 -2.62
N LEU A 285 -15.24 -4.62 -1.49
CA LEU A 285 -14.49 -4.66 -0.23
C LEU A 285 -14.30 -6.09 0.29
N THR A 286 -15.27 -6.98 0.05
CA THR A 286 -15.16 -8.40 0.40
C THR A 286 -14.15 -9.15 -0.47
N ARG A 287 -14.11 -8.84 -1.77
CA ARG A 287 -13.25 -9.54 -2.75
C ARG A 287 -11.83 -9.00 -2.80
N CYS A 288 -11.68 -7.68 -2.69
CA CYS A 288 -10.45 -6.93 -2.89
C CYS A 288 -10.32 -5.84 -1.81
N PRO A 289 -10.25 -6.20 -0.51
CA PRO A 289 -10.15 -5.24 0.60
C PRO A 289 -8.91 -4.35 0.53
N ASN A 290 -7.87 -4.77 -0.19
CA ASN A 290 -6.67 -3.98 -0.46
C ASN A 290 -6.95 -2.70 -1.28
N ILE A 291 -8.11 -2.55 -1.92
CA ILE A 291 -8.46 -1.32 -2.64
C ILE A 291 -8.40 -0.07 -1.74
N ILE A 292 -8.72 -0.24 -0.44
CA ILE A 292 -8.62 0.81 0.60
C ILE A 292 -7.18 1.33 0.77
N SER A 293 -6.17 0.52 0.44
CA SER A 293 -4.78 0.91 0.63
C SER A 293 -4.29 1.94 -0.39
N TYR A 294 -4.94 2.06 -1.54
CA TYR A 294 -4.53 2.97 -2.61
C TYR A 294 -4.94 4.40 -2.31
N SER A 295 -4.14 5.37 -2.78
CA SER A 295 -4.55 6.78 -2.78
C SER A 295 -5.75 6.96 -3.71
N VAL A 296 -6.75 7.72 -3.29
CA VAL A 296 -7.89 8.02 -4.18
C VAL A 296 -7.39 8.90 -5.32
N GLU A 297 -6.70 9.98 -4.98
CA GLU A 297 -6.27 11.01 -5.94
C GLU A 297 -5.06 10.56 -6.78
N ASP A 298 -4.06 9.91 -6.18
CA ASP A 298 -2.83 9.59 -6.92
C ASP A 298 -2.88 8.25 -7.65
N LYS A 299 -3.89 7.42 -7.35
CA LYS A 299 -3.95 6.05 -7.87
C LYS A 299 -5.29 5.68 -8.46
N LEU A 300 -6.37 5.71 -7.66
CA LEU A 300 -7.66 5.21 -8.11
C LEU A 300 -8.27 6.11 -9.19
N ARG A 301 -8.29 7.43 -8.97
CA ARG A 301 -8.86 8.41 -9.91
C ARG A 301 -8.16 8.43 -11.27
N PRO A 302 -6.82 8.51 -11.38
CA PRO A 302 -6.13 8.39 -12.66
C PRO A 302 -6.41 7.07 -13.38
N THR A 303 -6.56 5.98 -12.62
CA THR A 303 -6.85 4.66 -13.21
C THR A 303 -8.29 4.58 -13.72
N VAL A 304 -9.25 5.21 -13.02
CA VAL A 304 -10.62 5.39 -13.49
C VAL A 304 -10.64 6.22 -14.77
N GLU A 305 -9.94 7.36 -14.81
CA GLU A 305 -9.84 8.23 -15.98
C GLU A 305 -9.23 7.51 -17.18
N TYR A 306 -8.18 6.71 -16.97
CA TYR A 306 -7.60 5.86 -18.00
C TYR A 306 -8.63 4.90 -18.59
N PHE A 307 -9.34 4.11 -17.77
CA PHE A 307 -10.35 3.19 -18.29
C PHE A 307 -11.53 3.91 -18.97
N SER A 308 -11.95 5.06 -18.43
CA SER A 308 -12.97 5.91 -19.04
C SER A 308 -12.54 6.44 -20.41
N SER A 309 -11.26 6.81 -20.59
CA SER A 309 -10.72 7.25 -21.90
C SER A 309 -10.75 6.15 -22.97
N LEU A 310 -10.72 4.88 -22.55
CA LEU A 310 -10.91 3.72 -23.45
C LEU A 310 -12.40 3.41 -23.68
N GLY A 311 -13.31 4.15 -23.05
CA GLY A 311 -14.76 3.95 -23.07
C GLY A 311 -15.23 2.72 -22.29
N ILE A 312 -14.43 2.21 -21.35
CA ILE A 312 -14.81 1.05 -20.52
C ILE A 312 -15.79 1.50 -19.44
N ASP A 313 -16.83 0.71 -19.20
CA ASP A 313 -17.70 0.88 -18.02
C ASP A 313 -16.90 0.56 -16.74
N VAL A 314 -16.41 1.61 -16.10
CA VAL A 314 -15.54 1.54 -14.92
C VAL A 314 -16.26 0.93 -13.73
N ALA A 315 -17.55 1.23 -13.53
CA ALA A 315 -18.32 0.70 -12.41
C ALA A 315 -18.47 -0.82 -12.55
N HIS A 316 -18.78 -1.29 -13.76
CA HIS A 316 -18.82 -2.73 -14.07
C HIS A 316 -17.45 -3.38 -13.90
N LEU A 317 -16.37 -2.74 -14.39
CA LEU A 317 -15.01 -3.26 -14.26
C LEU A 317 -14.56 -3.35 -12.80
N LEU A 318 -14.83 -2.34 -11.97
CA LEU A 318 -14.56 -2.35 -10.53
C LEU A 318 -15.30 -3.49 -9.83
N GLN A 319 -16.58 -3.69 -10.15
CA GLN A 319 -17.38 -4.77 -9.57
C GLN A 319 -16.80 -6.15 -9.94
N ARG A 320 -16.38 -6.34 -11.20
CA ARG A 320 -15.96 -7.64 -11.72
C ARG A 320 -14.49 -7.94 -11.49
N SER A 321 -13.62 -6.94 -11.52
CA SER A 321 -12.16 -7.08 -11.46
C SER A 321 -11.49 -5.92 -10.71
N PRO A 322 -11.82 -5.67 -9.42
CA PRO A 322 -11.28 -4.53 -8.67
C PRO A 322 -9.76 -4.51 -8.56
N GLN A 323 -9.10 -5.66 -8.69
CA GLN A 323 -7.64 -5.78 -8.66
C GLN A 323 -6.93 -5.02 -9.79
N THR A 324 -7.61 -4.74 -10.91
CA THR A 324 -7.01 -3.99 -12.04
C THR A 324 -6.67 -2.55 -11.66
N PHE A 325 -7.38 -1.98 -10.67
CA PHE A 325 -7.18 -0.60 -10.22
C PHE A 325 -5.93 -0.43 -9.34
N GLY A 326 -5.31 -1.54 -8.92
CA GLY A 326 -4.00 -1.52 -8.27
C GLY A 326 -2.82 -1.48 -9.23
N LEU A 327 -3.03 -1.76 -10.53
CA LEU A 327 -1.96 -1.93 -11.52
C LEU A 327 -1.44 -0.59 -12.03
N SER A 328 -0.16 -0.51 -12.38
CA SER A 328 0.42 0.71 -12.96
C SER A 328 -0.15 0.97 -14.35
N ILE A 329 -0.52 2.23 -14.63
CA ILE A 329 -1.01 2.62 -15.95
C ILE A 329 0.11 2.41 -16.98
N GLU A 330 1.28 3.03 -16.77
CA GLU A 330 2.40 2.98 -17.71
C GLU A 330 3.09 1.61 -17.77
N ALA A 331 3.17 0.88 -16.66
CA ALA A 331 3.91 -0.39 -16.64
C ALA A 331 3.04 -1.62 -16.93
N ASN A 332 1.71 -1.52 -16.82
CA ASN A 332 0.81 -2.67 -16.98
C ASN A 332 -0.36 -2.41 -17.94
N LEU A 333 -1.18 -1.39 -17.65
CA LEU A 333 -2.44 -1.20 -18.37
C LEU A 333 -2.23 -0.75 -19.81
N LYS A 334 -1.44 0.30 -20.01
CA LYS A 334 -1.15 0.89 -21.32
C LYS A 334 -0.38 -0.06 -22.24
N PRO A 335 0.71 -0.73 -21.81
CA PRO A 335 1.40 -1.70 -22.65
C PRO A 335 0.50 -2.85 -23.13
N LEU A 336 -0.43 -3.33 -22.28
CA LEU A 336 -1.37 -4.37 -22.70
C LEU A 336 -2.37 -3.85 -23.73
N THR A 337 -2.91 -2.65 -23.53
CA THR A 337 -3.82 -2.03 -24.50
C THR A 337 -3.12 -1.82 -25.84
N GLU A 338 -1.91 -1.25 -25.83
CA GLU A 338 -1.07 -1.03 -27.03
C GLU A 338 -0.75 -2.35 -27.73
N PHE A 339 -0.40 -3.41 -26.99
CA PHE A 339 -0.15 -4.74 -27.55
C PHE A 339 -1.28 -5.22 -28.47
N PHE A 340 -2.55 -5.04 -28.07
CA PHE A 340 -3.69 -5.44 -28.90
C PHE A 340 -3.92 -4.47 -30.07
N LEU A 341 -3.82 -3.16 -29.84
CA LEU A 341 -3.99 -2.16 -30.90
C LEU A 341 -2.97 -2.36 -32.04
N GLU A 342 -1.70 -2.55 -31.71
CA GLU A 342 -0.62 -2.83 -32.68
C GLU A 342 -0.86 -4.12 -33.48
N ARG A 343 -1.63 -5.07 -32.95
CA ARG A 343 -1.96 -6.35 -33.60
C ARG A 343 -3.24 -6.30 -34.43
N GLY A 344 -3.80 -5.10 -34.59
CA GLY A 344 -4.94 -4.79 -35.45
C GLY A 344 -6.30 -4.94 -34.76
N TYR A 345 -6.35 -4.98 -33.43
CA TYR A 345 -7.62 -4.89 -32.70
C TYR A 345 -8.07 -3.44 -32.60
N SER A 346 -9.38 -3.21 -32.71
CA SER A 346 -9.95 -1.90 -32.45
C SER A 346 -10.03 -1.63 -30.94
N ILE A 347 -10.22 -0.37 -30.54
CA ILE A 347 -10.48 -0.03 -29.14
C ILE A 347 -11.77 -0.70 -28.62
N GLU A 348 -12.76 -0.93 -29.49
CA GLU A 348 -13.99 -1.66 -29.16
C GLU A 348 -13.72 -3.14 -28.83
N ASP A 349 -12.82 -3.76 -29.59
CA ASP A 349 -12.40 -5.14 -29.32
C ASP A 349 -11.72 -5.24 -27.97
N VAL A 350 -10.78 -4.32 -27.68
CA VAL A 350 -10.09 -4.27 -26.37
C VAL A 350 -11.10 -4.06 -25.25
N ARG A 351 -12.01 -3.09 -25.39
CA ARG A 351 -13.08 -2.86 -24.40
C ARG A 351 -13.91 -4.12 -24.17
N THR A 352 -14.30 -4.82 -25.24
CA THR A 352 -15.05 -6.08 -25.15
C THR A 352 -14.24 -7.16 -24.42
N MET A 353 -12.95 -7.29 -24.71
CA MET A 353 -12.07 -8.24 -24.04
C MET A 353 -11.98 -7.95 -22.54
N ILE A 354 -11.78 -6.68 -22.15
CA ILE A 354 -11.63 -6.26 -20.77
C ILE A 354 -12.94 -6.42 -19.97
N SER A 355 -14.08 -6.03 -20.54
CA SER A 355 -15.38 -6.22 -19.90
C SER A 355 -15.68 -7.70 -19.65
N ARG A 356 -15.25 -8.59 -20.56
CA ARG A 356 -15.40 -10.05 -20.40
C ARG A 356 -14.39 -10.64 -19.41
N TYR A 357 -13.19 -10.09 -19.34
CA TYR A 357 -12.08 -10.66 -18.59
C TYR A 357 -11.06 -9.61 -18.15
N GLY A 358 -11.43 -8.77 -17.18
CA GLY A 358 -10.56 -7.70 -16.67
C GLY A 358 -9.22 -8.19 -16.10
N ALA A 359 -9.15 -9.46 -15.64
CA ALA A 359 -7.88 -10.07 -15.23
C ALA A 359 -6.84 -10.16 -16.37
N LEU A 360 -7.22 -9.93 -17.62
CA LEU A 360 -6.28 -9.82 -18.75
C LEU A 360 -5.15 -8.81 -18.44
N TYR A 361 -5.47 -7.67 -17.81
CA TYR A 361 -4.50 -6.65 -17.37
C TYR A 361 -3.47 -7.13 -16.34
N THR A 362 -3.73 -8.25 -15.66
CA THR A 362 -2.81 -8.77 -14.64
C THR A 362 -1.67 -9.60 -15.23
N PHE A 363 -1.70 -9.89 -16.53
CA PHE A 363 -0.69 -10.70 -17.18
C PHE A 363 0.45 -9.87 -17.77
N SER A 364 1.66 -10.42 -17.69
CA SER A 364 2.84 -9.84 -18.36
C SER A 364 2.66 -9.89 -19.88
N VAL A 365 2.94 -8.77 -20.55
CA VAL A 365 2.93 -8.72 -22.02
C VAL A 365 3.99 -9.66 -22.58
N ALA A 366 5.24 -9.53 -22.12
CA ALA A 366 6.38 -10.30 -22.61
C ALA A 366 6.26 -11.80 -22.26
N GLU A 367 6.05 -12.11 -20.98
CA GLU A 367 6.15 -13.49 -20.50
C GLU A 367 4.87 -14.31 -20.71
N ASN A 368 3.74 -13.67 -21.00
CA ASN A 368 2.45 -14.36 -21.12
C ASN A 368 1.72 -14.07 -22.43
N LEU A 369 1.50 -12.81 -22.79
CA LEU A 369 0.69 -12.47 -23.97
C LEU A 369 1.42 -12.81 -25.27
N VAL A 370 2.68 -12.39 -25.42
CA VAL A 370 3.49 -12.62 -26.63
C VAL A 370 3.57 -14.10 -27.01
N PRO A 371 4.06 -15.02 -26.16
CA PRO A 371 4.20 -16.43 -26.55
C PRO A 371 2.86 -17.11 -26.85
N LYS A 372 1.79 -16.74 -26.14
CA LYS A 372 0.44 -17.27 -26.40
C LYS A 372 -0.15 -16.70 -27.68
N TRP A 373 0.12 -15.45 -28.01
CA TRP A 373 -0.28 -14.82 -29.26
C TRP A 373 0.43 -15.45 -30.45
N GLU A 374 1.75 -15.62 -30.38
CA GLU A 374 2.54 -16.28 -31.42
C GLU A 374 2.03 -17.69 -31.69
N PHE A 375 1.76 -18.46 -30.63
CA PHE A 375 1.14 -19.77 -30.80
C PHE A 375 -0.27 -19.67 -31.42
N PHE A 376 -1.09 -18.70 -30.99
CA PHE A 376 -2.43 -18.50 -31.55
C PHE A 376 -2.40 -18.26 -33.07
N LEU A 377 -1.40 -17.54 -33.58
CA LEU A 377 -1.24 -17.31 -35.02
C LEU A 377 -0.95 -18.61 -35.81
N THR A 378 -0.41 -19.64 -35.16
CA THR A 378 -0.23 -20.97 -35.77
C THR A 378 -1.52 -21.82 -35.75
N MET A 379 -2.53 -21.36 -35.01
CA MET A 379 -3.81 -22.03 -34.90
C MET A 379 -4.78 -21.55 -35.99
N ASP A 380 -5.62 -22.45 -36.50
CA ASP A 380 -6.64 -22.14 -37.52
C ASP A 380 -7.90 -21.46 -36.92
N TYR A 381 -7.69 -20.36 -36.18
CA TYR A 381 -8.75 -19.53 -35.62
C TYR A 381 -8.61 -18.07 -36.06
N PRO A 382 -9.73 -17.38 -36.36
CA PRO A 382 -9.69 -15.96 -36.66
C PRO A 382 -9.40 -15.17 -35.39
N LYS A 383 -8.69 -14.04 -35.52
CA LYS A 383 -8.36 -13.10 -34.43
C LYS A 383 -9.58 -12.68 -33.59
N SER A 384 -10.77 -12.64 -34.19
CA SER A 384 -12.03 -12.31 -33.51
C SER A 384 -12.43 -13.32 -32.41
N GLU A 385 -11.89 -14.54 -32.42
CA GLU A 385 -12.12 -15.51 -31.35
C GLU A 385 -11.48 -15.06 -30.02
N LEU A 386 -10.37 -14.33 -30.06
CA LEU A 386 -9.76 -13.78 -28.84
C LEU A 386 -10.61 -12.65 -28.22
N VAL A 387 -11.42 -11.96 -29.02
CA VAL A 387 -12.39 -10.97 -28.52
C VAL A 387 -13.53 -11.67 -27.77
N LYS A 388 -14.01 -12.79 -28.31
CA LYS A 388 -15.09 -13.59 -27.72
C LYS A 388 -14.63 -14.36 -26.49
N PHE A 389 -13.36 -14.78 -26.46
CA PHE A 389 -12.78 -15.61 -25.40
C PHE A 389 -11.36 -15.14 -24.99
N PRO A 390 -11.24 -13.94 -24.38
CA PRO A 390 -9.96 -13.41 -23.90
C PRO A 390 -9.32 -14.27 -22.80
N GLN A 391 -10.11 -15.15 -22.15
CA GLN A 391 -9.62 -16.14 -21.18
C GLN A 391 -8.58 -17.10 -21.78
N TYR A 392 -8.46 -17.19 -23.10
CA TYR A 392 -7.34 -17.85 -23.78
C TYR A 392 -5.99 -17.52 -23.11
N PHE A 393 -5.73 -16.24 -22.83
CA PHE A 393 -4.48 -15.79 -22.21
C PHE A 393 -4.30 -16.22 -20.75
N GLY A 394 -5.36 -16.72 -20.09
CA GLY A 394 -5.32 -17.25 -18.73
C GLY A 394 -4.96 -18.74 -18.62
N TYR A 395 -5.02 -19.51 -19.72
CA TYR A 395 -4.67 -20.93 -19.70
C TYR A 395 -3.17 -21.15 -19.94
N SER A 396 -2.60 -22.19 -19.34
CA SER A 396 -1.19 -22.57 -19.57
C SER A 396 -0.95 -22.94 -21.03
N LEU A 397 0.09 -22.37 -21.64
CA LEU A 397 0.45 -22.63 -23.03
C LEU A 397 0.84 -24.10 -23.24
N GLU A 398 1.76 -24.60 -22.41
CA GLU A 398 2.31 -25.96 -22.53
C GLU A 398 1.36 -27.04 -22.00
N VAL A 399 0.64 -26.77 -20.92
CA VAL A 399 -0.16 -27.81 -20.24
C VAL A 399 -1.59 -27.88 -20.77
N ARG A 400 -2.15 -26.78 -21.30
CA ARG A 400 -3.56 -26.73 -21.70
C ARG A 400 -3.75 -26.40 -23.17
N ILE A 401 -3.15 -25.32 -23.67
CA ILE A 401 -3.43 -24.79 -25.01
C ILE A 401 -2.88 -25.71 -26.09
N LYS A 402 -1.56 -25.96 -26.10
CA LYS A 402 -0.88 -26.80 -27.08
C LYS A 402 -1.44 -28.22 -27.15
N PRO A 403 -1.57 -28.97 -26.03
CA PRO A 403 -2.01 -30.37 -26.09
C PRO A 403 -3.43 -30.51 -26.62
N ARG A 404 -4.35 -29.64 -26.17
CA ARG A 404 -5.75 -29.73 -26.61
C ARG A 404 -5.94 -29.29 -28.05
N TYR A 405 -5.21 -28.28 -28.51
CA TYR A 405 -5.26 -27.89 -29.92
C TYR A 405 -4.71 -29.01 -30.82
N ALA A 406 -3.61 -29.66 -30.43
CA ALA A 406 -3.04 -30.78 -31.17
C ALA A 406 -4.06 -31.92 -31.36
N ILE A 407 -4.76 -32.33 -30.29
CA ILE A 407 -5.79 -33.36 -30.35
C ILE A 407 -6.93 -32.97 -31.32
N VAL A 408 -7.41 -31.72 -31.25
CA VAL A 408 -8.48 -31.24 -32.14
C VAL A 408 -8.04 -31.23 -33.60
N LYS A 409 -6.79 -30.80 -33.86
CA LYS A 409 -6.19 -30.75 -35.19
C LYS A 409 -5.97 -32.15 -35.78
N GLU A 410 -5.48 -33.10 -34.99
CA GLU A 410 -5.26 -34.50 -35.37
C GLU A 410 -6.57 -35.18 -35.83
N HIS A 411 -7.67 -34.91 -35.14
CA HIS A 411 -8.99 -35.42 -35.51
C HIS A 411 -9.62 -34.67 -36.71
N GLY A 412 -8.96 -33.61 -37.21
CA GLY A 412 -9.41 -32.81 -38.33
C GLY A 412 -10.81 -32.20 -38.12
N VAL A 413 -11.16 -31.85 -36.89
CA VAL A 413 -12.43 -31.19 -36.55
C VAL A 413 -12.17 -29.79 -36.03
N ARG A 414 -13.19 -28.93 -36.08
CA ARG A 414 -13.14 -27.58 -35.52
C ARG A 414 -14.13 -27.45 -34.37
N LEU A 415 -13.61 -27.08 -33.20
CA LEU A 415 -14.38 -26.68 -32.02
C LEU A 415 -14.24 -25.17 -31.82
N LEU A 416 -15.11 -24.55 -31.02
CA LEU A 416 -14.89 -23.17 -30.60
C LEU A 416 -13.76 -23.10 -29.57
N LEU A 417 -13.01 -21.99 -29.51
CA LEU A 417 -11.84 -21.89 -28.63
C LEU A 417 -12.20 -22.10 -27.15
N ASN A 418 -13.36 -21.60 -26.72
CA ASN A 418 -13.87 -21.83 -25.37
C ASN A 418 -14.14 -23.33 -25.11
N GLN A 419 -14.72 -24.07 -26.06
CA GLN A 419 -14.97 -25.51 -25.92
C GLN A 419 -13.66 -26.31 -25.84
N VAL A 420 -12.61 -25.85 -26.53
CA VAL A 420 -11.29 -26.47 -26.44
C VAL A 420 -10.70 -26.24 -25.06
N LEU A 421 -10.79 -25.03 -24.48
CA LEU A 421 -9.97 -24.66 -23.32
C LEU A 421 -10.71 -24.66 -21.97
N SER A 422 -11.99 -24.31 -21.93
CA SER A 422 -12.74 -24.14 -20.67
C SER A 422 -13.36 -25.43 -20.12
N LEU A 423 -13.62 -26.42 -20.98
CA LEU A 423 -14.24 -27.68 -20.55
C LEU A 423 -13.29 -28.51 -19.67
N SER A 424 -13.87 -29.26 -18.73
CA SER A 424 -13.13 -30.30 -18.00
C SER A 424 -12.59 -31.36 -18.97
N GLY A 425 -11.65 -32.21 -18.53
CA GLY A 425 -11.11 -33.30 -19.37
C GLY A 425 -12.21 -34.17 -19.98
N PRO A 426 -13.09 -34.78 -19.15
CA PRO A 426 -14.17 -35.64 -19.63
C PRO A 426 -15.16 -34.93 -20.58
N GLU A 427 -15.48 -33.66 -20.32
CA GLU A 427 -16.40 -32.88 -21.16
C GLU A 427 -15.78 -32.50 -22.49
N PHE A 428 -14.49 -32.16 -22.50
CA PHE A 428 -13.73 -31.92 -23.73
C PHE A 428 -13.73 -33.16 -24.61
N ASP A 429 -13.43 -34.34 -24.06
CA ASP A 429 -13.43 -35.59 -24.81
C ASP A 429 -14.82 -35.92 -25.36
N LYS A 430 -15.87 -35.66 -24.57
CA LYS A 430 -17.26 -35.83 -24.99
C LYS A 430 -17.62 -34.89 -26.15
N ALA A 431 -17.21 -33.62 -26.08
CA ALA A 431 -17.43 -32.64 -27.14
C ALA A 431 -16.68 -33.01 -28.42
N LEU A 432 -15.43 -33.45 -28.30
CA LEU A 432 -14.60 -33.92 -29.40
C LEU A 432 -15.25 -35.13 -30.08
N ARG A 433 -15.58 -36.20 -29.33
CA ARG A 433 -16.24 -37.39 -29.87
C ARG A 433 -17.54 -37.07 -30.60
N ARG A 434 -18.36 -36.17 -30.05
CA ARG A 434 -19.59 -35.72 -30.71
C ARG A 434 -19.31 -35.02 -32.04
N LYS A 435 -18.28 -34.19 -32.11
CA LYS A 435 -17.92 -33.46 -33.34
C LYS A 435 -17.31 -34.39 -34.39
N VAL A 436 -16.48 -35.33 -33.97
CA VAL A 436 -15.90 -36.37 -34.84
C VAL A 436 -17.01 -37.25 -35.43
N LYS A 437 -17.97 -37.74 -34.62
CA LYS A 437 -19.12 -38.51 -35.12
C LYS A 437 -19.95 -37.73 -36.15
N LYS A 438 -20.22 -36.44 -35.91
CA LYS A 438 -20.93 -35.59 -36.88
C LYS A 438 -20.18 -35.42 -38.20
N LYS A 439 -18.85 -35.39 -38.17
CA LYS A 439 -18.02 -35.32 -39.39
C LYS A 439 -18.07 -36.62 -40.21
N HIS A 440 -18.23 -37.78 -39.57
CA HIS A 440 -18.32 -39.06 -40.28
C HIS A 440 -19.72 -39.35 -40.84
N ASN A 441 -20.76 -38.68 -40.33
CA ASN A 441 -22.14 -38.85 -40.76
C ASN A 441 -22.59 -37.81 -41.81
N ASN A 442 -21.74 -36.86 -42.16
CA ASN A 442 -21.92 -35.86 -43.21
C ASN A 442 -20.85 -36.09 -44.28
#